data_AF-A0A8X7WAF5-F1
#
_entry.id   AF-A0A8X7WAF5-F1
#
_cell.length_a   1.000
_cell.length_b   1.000
_cell.length_c   1.000
_cell.angle_alpha   90.00
_cell.angle_beta   90.00
_cell.angle_gamma   90.00
#
_symmetry.space_group_name_H-M   'P 1'
#
loop_
_entity.id
_entity.type
_entity.pdbx_description
1 polymer ?
#
loop_
_entity_poly.entity_id
_entity_poly.type
_entity_poly.pdbx_seq_one_letter_code
_entity_poly.pdbx_strand_id
1 'polypeptide(L)'
;MWSENMLLSLPGTETDPMQPCLSSQNLGEIFNCEYQIKTWLVDDTNAFHNLLTTKPTNGAFFILIPRTGQLLLKVIHSSVCAGQKLPGQFAKWKTSEEVAAILRSLPVEIQPEQIIVTREGMLDPLEIYLLDFPNTLIRGSELQLPIHACLNVEKIGDVVSKATESLVDFFNMYDDWLESVSPYTAFSRLVLILRAIHVDKDKAKMVLEPEDGSVVTDPRRIWPSFTDDQWMRVELALIDLILSDYAEKKNVKVWELTLSEINDIIVGAEITPTSLAFRFAAVYTASILECLTAEVVELARNASKELKVKRITPRHLQVEISGDEEL
;
A
#
# COMPACT_ATOMS: atom_id res chain seq x y z
N MET A 1 -44.11 43.64 -10.83
CA MET A 1 -45.29 42.76 -10.90
C MET A 1 -45.01 41.80 -12.05
N TRP A 2 -44.97 40.50 -11.76
CA TRP A 2 -44.66 39.38 -12.67
C TRP A 2 -43.17 39.29 -13.06
N SER A 3 -42.37 38.26 -12.78
CA SER A 3 -42.48 36.99 -12.03
C SER A 3 -41.11 36.30 -12.29
N GLU A 4 -40.27 36.01 -11.28
CA GLU A 4 -40.16 34.69 -10.65
C GLU A 4 -40.73 33.55 -11.52
N ASN A 5 -39.87 32.89 -12.32
CA ASN A 5 -39.95 31.46 -12.73
C ASN A 5 -39.13 31.16 -14.00
N MET A 6 -37.80 31.28 -13.98
CA MET A 6 -36.99 30.66 -15.05
C MET A 6 -35.54 30.33 -14.68
N LEU A 7 -35.25 29.96 -13.43
CA LEU A 7 -33.94 29.43 -13.04
C LEU A 7 -34.10 28.22 -12.11
N LEU A 8 -34.73 27.18 -12.63
CA LEU A 8 -34.53 25.81 -12.15
C LEU A 8 -33.92 25.01 -13.30
N SER A 9 -32.90 24.21 -12.95
CA SER A 9 -32.18 23.20 -13.74
C SER A 9 -31.05 23.64 -14.69
N LEU A 10 -29.87 23.87 -14.11
CA LEU A 10 -28.60 23.44 -14.71
C LEU A 10 -27.82 22.65 -13.66
N PRO A 11 -27.60 21.33 -13.82
CA PRO A 11 -26.61 20.61 -13.03
C PRO A 11 -25.25 20.87 -13.66
N GLY A 12 -24.39 21.55 -12.92
CA GLY A 12 -23.07 21.94 -13.39
C GLY A 12 -22.52 23.05 -12.52
N THR A 13 -22.50 22.82 -11.20
CA THR A 13 -21.55 23.55 -10.37
C THR A 13 -20.17 23.10 -10.85
N GLU A 14 -19.44 24.01 -11.50
CA GLU A 14 -17.99 23.89 -11.67
C GLU A 14 -17.38 23.66 -10.28
N THR A 15 -17.15 22.40 -9.95
CA THR A 15 -16.30 21.98 -8.85
C THR A 15 -14.90 22.39 -9.23
N ASP A 16 -14.23 23.17 -8.37
CA ASP A 16 -12.77 23.20 -8.22
C ASP A 16 -12.21 21.83 -8.63
N PRO A 17 -11.22 21.70 -9.54
CA PRO A 17 -10.83 20.39 -10.07
C PRO A 17 -10.48 19.47 -8.90
N MET A 18 -11.42 18.60 -8.55
CA MET A 18 -11.28 17.68 -7.44
C MET A 18 -10.01 16.89 -7.68
N GLN A 19 -9.06 16.98 -6.76
CA GLN A 19 -7.79 16.29 -6.88
C GLN A 19 -8.10 14.81 -7.07
N PRO A 20 -7.56 14.15 -8.13
CA PRO A 20 -8.07 12.88 -8.61
C PRO A 20 -8.00 11.79 -7.53
N CYS A 21 -8.81 10.74 -7.60
CA CYS A 21 -8.65 9.58 -6.71
C CYS A 21 -7.25 8.95 -6.87
N LEU A 22 -6.79 8.22 -5.84
CA LEU A 22 -5.57 7.43 -5.95
C LEU A 22 -5.83 6.24 -6.91
N SER A 23 -5.03 6.15 -7.97
CA SER A 23 -5.10 5.14 -9.02
C SER A 23 -3.72 4.52 -9.28
N SER A 24 -3.64 3.50 -10.14
CA SER A 24 -2.35 2.85 -10.44
C SER A 24 -1.38 3.79 -11.17
N GLN A 25 -1.91 4.81 -11.86
CA GLN A 25 -1.12 5.78 -12.62
C GLN A 25 -0.47 6.86 -11.74
N ASN A 26 -1.11 7.22 -10.62
CA ASN A 26 -0.63 8.28 -9.72
C ASN A 26 -0.14 7.75 -8.36
N LEU A 27 -0.06 6.43 -8.18
CA LEU A 27 0.41 5.81 -6.93
C LEU A 27 1.82 6.28 -6.52
N GLY A 28 2.68 6.62 -7.49
CA GLY A 28 4.01 7.17 -7.20
C GLY A 28 4.00 8.52 -6.48
N GLU A 29 2.93 9.31 -6.62
CA GLU A 29 2.84 10.68 -6.06
C GLU A 29 2.90 10.69 -4.53
N ILE A 30 2.36 9.67 -3.86
CA ILE A 30 2.35 9.59 -2.39
C ILE A 30 3.74 9.29 -1.80
N PHE A 31 4.74 9.03 -2.65
CA PHE A 31 6.14 8.80 -2.28
C PHE A 31 7.06 9.94 -2.73
N ASN A 32 6.54 11.02 -3.33
CA ASN A 32 7.37 12.08 -3.86
C ASN A 32 8.19 12.77 -2.74
N CYS A 33 9.52 12.63 -2.84
CA CYS A 33 10.47 13.15 -1.86
C CYS A 33 10.53 14.69 -1.84
N GLU A 34 10.17 15.36 -2.94
CA GLU A 34 10.27 16.82 -3.07
C GLU A 34 9.31 17.56 -2.11
N TYR A 35 8.08 17.06 -1.98
CA TYR A 35 7.03 17.70 -1.20
C TYR A 35 6.78 17.06 0.16
N GLN A 36 7.33 15.87 0.40
CA GLN A 36 7.18 15.09 1.64
C GLN A 36 5.76 15.06 2.23
N ILE A 37 4.77 14.91 1.37
CA ILE A 37 3.36 14.84 1.78
C ILE A 37 3.19 13.66 2.73
N LYS A 38 2.79 13.93 3.98
CA LYS A 38 2.44 12.91 4.97
C LYS A 38 1.07 12.38 4.61
N THR A 39 1.07 11.23 3.94
CA THR A 39 -0.15 10.53 3.53
C THR A 39 -0.50 9.44 4.53
N TRP A 40 -1.77 9.35 4.90
CA TRP A 40 -2.34 8.21 5.60
C TRP A 40 -3.26 7.43 4.67
N LEU A 41 -3.12 6.11 4.64
CA LEU A 41 -4.06 5.20 4.00
C LEU A 41 -4.97 4.62 5.08
N VAL A 42 -6.28 4.84 4.99
CA VAL A 42 -7.26 4.38 5.99
C VAL A 42 -8.12 3.27 5.41
N ASP A 43 -8.12 2.11 6.06
CA ASP A 43 -8.94 0.96 5.70
C ASP A 43 -9.89 0.56 6.85
N ASP A 44 -11.20 0.69 6.62
CA ASP A 44 -12.27 0.36 7.56
C ASP A 44 -12.88 -1.04 7.32
N THR A 45 -12.29 -1.85 6.43
CA THR A 45 -12.89 -3.10 5.95
C THR A 45 -13.18 -4.09 7.08
N ASN A 46 -12.28 -4.16 8.07
CA ASN A 46 -12.41 -5.07 9.20
C ASN A 46 -13.00 -4.42 10.47
N ALA A 47 -13.44 -3.16 10.41
CA ALA A 47 -13.89 -2.41 11.59
C ALA A 47 -15.05 -3.13 12.31
N PHE A 48 -15.89 -3.84 11.56
CA PHE A 48 -17.01 -4.62 12.08
C PHE A 48 -17.15 -5.94 11.29
N HIS A 49 -16.23 -6.88 11.55
CA HIS A 49 -16.24 -8.21 10.95
C HIS A 49 -17.37 -9.09 11.52
N ASN A 50 -18.00 -9.93 10.68
CA ASN A 50 -18.88 -11.05 11.08
C ASN A 50 -20.12 -10.75 11.96
N LEU A 51 -20.85 -9.68 11.67
CA LEU A 51 -22.15 -9.38 12.32
C LEU A 51 -23.25 -10.44 12.12
N LEU A 52 -23.06 -11.36 11.18
CA LEU A 52 -23.98 -12.46 10.88
C LEU A 52 -23.67 -13.74 11.70
N THR A 53 -22.58 -13.75 12.47
CA THR A 53 -22.21 -14.89 13.32
C THR A 53 -22.75 -14.71 14.74
N THR A 54 -23.04 -15.82 15.42
CA THR A 54 -23.72 -15.83 16.74
C THR A 54 -22.87 -15.29 17.90
N LYS A 55 -21.58 -14.98 17.66
CA LYS A 55 -20.67 -14.41 18.67
C LYS A 55 -20.13 -13.08 18.19
N PRO A 56 -20.27 -12.00 18.97
CA PRO A 56 -19.73 -10.71 18.60
C PRO A 56 -18.20 -10.79 18.69
N THR A 57 -17.53 -10.57 17.57
CA THR A 57 -16.06 -10.52 17.49
C THR A 57 -15.58 -9.08 17.54
N ASN A 58 -14.36 -8.87 18.03
CA ASN A 58 -13.69 -7.58 17.90
C ASN A 58 -13.47 -7.26 16.41
N GLY A 59 -13.56 -5.98 16.08
CA GLY A 59 -13.17 -5.47 14.77
C GLY A 59 -11.93 -4.61 14.88
N ALA A 60 -11.40 -4.21 13.74
CA ALA A 60 -10.27 -3.29 13.68
C ALA A 60 -10.25 -2.51 12.38
N PHE A 61 -9.74 -1.28 12.43
CA PHE A 61 -9.36 -0.53 11.24
C PHE A 61 -7.87 -0.20 11.29
N PHE A 62 -7.35 0.15 10.12
CA PHE A 62 -5.93 0.36 9.90
C PHE A 62 -5.68 1.77 9.37
N ILE A 63 -4.64 2.42 9.88
CA ILE A 63 -4.04 3.61 9.28
C ILE A 63 -2.60 3.24 8.93
N LEU A 64 -2.28 3.15 7.64
CA LEU A 64 -0.92 2.87 7.15
C LEU A 64 -0.28 4.15 6.63
N ILE A 65 0.95 4.42 7.08
CA ILE A 65 1.80 5.49 6.55
C ILE A 65 2.73 4.85 5.52
N PRO A 66 2.46 5.00 4.21
CA PRO A 66 3.16 4.25 3.17
C PRO A 66 4.64 4.62 3.06
N ARG A 67 5.05 5.82 3.48
CA ARG A 67 6.46 6.21 3.40
C ARG A 67 7.34 5.56 4.46
N THR A 68 6.79 5.30 5.63
CA THR A 68 7.56 4.79 6.79
C THR A 68 7.23 3.34 7.12
N GLY A 69 6.13 2.80 6.59
CA GLY A 69 5.62 1.48 6.94
C GLY A 69 4.91 1.46 8.30
N GLN A 70 4.78 2.59 8.97
CA GLN A 70 4.10 2.64 10.26
C GLN A 70 2.61 2.35 10.07
N LEU A 71 2.14 1.30 10.74
CA LEU A 71 0.74 0.90 10.80
C LEU A 71 0.21 1.18 12.20
N LEU A 72 -0.81 2.01 12.28
CA LEU A 72 -1.64 2.18 13.45
C LEU A 72 -2.83 1.23 13.33
N LEU A 73 -2.91 0.29 14.27
CA LEU A 73 -4.03 -0.61 14.47
C LEU A 73 -4.97 0.00 15.51
N LYS A 74 -6.22 0.26 15.16
CA LYS A 74 -7.26 0.56 16.15
C LYS A 74 -8.18 -0.65 16.29
N VAL A 75 -8.17 -1.25 17.47
CA VAL A 75 -9.12 -2.30 17.85
C VAL A 75 -10.43 -1.66 18.31
N ILE A 76 -11.54 -2.12 17.74
CA ILE A 76 -12.89 -1.81 18.16
C ILE A 76 -13.43 -3.04 18.88
N HIS A 77 -13.53 -2.95 20.21
CA HIS A 77 -14.04 -4.06 21.00
C HIS A 77 -15.51 -4.32 20.70
N SER A 78 -15.89 -5.59 20.74
CA SER A 78 -17.24 -6.10 20.45
C SER A 78 -18.38 -5.39 21.22
N SER A 79 -18.09 -4.85 22.41
CA SER A 79 -19.06 -4.08 23.21
C SER A 79 -19.53 -2.77 22.55
N VAL A 80 -18.69 -2.15 21.71
CA VAL A 80 -19.05 -0.92 20.98
C VAL A 80 -20.15 -1.20 19.94
N CYS A 81 -20.22 -2.43 19.44
CA CYS A 81 -21.18 -2.89 18.46
C CYS A 81 -22.54 -3.26 19.08
N ALA A 82 -22.61 -3.41 20.41
CA ALA A 82 -23.79 -3.93 21.09
C ALA A 82 -24.99 -2.98 20.94
N GLY A 83 -26.09 -3.48 20.36
CA GLY A 83 -27.35 -2.72 20.22
C GLY A 83 -27.46 -1.85 18.96
N GLN A 84 -26.48 -1.89 18.05
CA GLN A 84 -26.51 -1.10 16.81
C GLN A 84 -27.37 -1.77 15.72
N LYS A 85 -28.25 -0.98 15.07
CA LYS A 85 -29.19 -1.48 14.04
C LYS A 85 -28.61 -1.54 12.62
N LEU A 86 -27.67 -0.64 12.29
CA LEU A 86 -27.05 -0.52 10.97
C LEU A 86 -25.53 -0.57 11.11
N PRO A 87 -24.95 -1.74 11.37
CA PRO A 87 -23.57 -1.85 11.78
C PRO A 87 -22.57 -1.42 10.70
N GLY A 88 -22.89 -1.61 9.42
CA GLY A 88 -22.02 -1.15 8.33
C GLY A 88 -21.98 0.38 8.15
N GLN A 89 -23.07 1.09 8.44
CA GLN A 89 -23.05 2.55 8.47
C GLN A 89 -22.35 3.03 9.74
N PHE A 90 -22.74 2.49 10.90
CA PHE A 90 -22.10 2.80 12.17
C PHE A 90 -20.58 2.58 12.12
N ALA A 91 -20.11 1.55 11.42
CA ALA A 91 -18.69 1.28 11.21
C ALA A 91 -17.93 2.46 10.62
N LYS A 92 -18.48 3.04 9.56
CA LYS A 92 -17.86 4.15 8.83
C LYS A 92 -17.77 5.38 9.72
N TRP A 93 -18.89 5.75 10.34
CA TRP A 93 -18.96 6.90 11.26
C TRP A 93 -18.04 6.72 12.47
N LYS A 94 -18.04 5.52 13.07
CA LYS A 94 -17.19 5.24 14.23
C LYS A 94 -15.71 5.25 13.85
N THR A 95 -15.35 4.73 12.69
CA THR A 95 -13.97 4.79 12.18
C THR A 95 -13.56 6.24 11.95
N SER A 96 -14.38 7.06 11.29
CA SER A 96 -14.08 8.48 11.07
C SER A 96 -13.97 9.28 12.37
N GLU A 97 -14.81 9.00 13.37
CA GLU A 97 -14.70 9.59 14.71
C GLU A 97 -13.34 9.28 15.35
N GLU A 98 -12.93 8.01 15.33
CA GLU A 98 -11.67 7.57 15.92
C GLU A 98 -10.45 8.10 15.14
N VAL A 99 -10.50 8.16 13.81
CA VAL A 99 -9.45 8.79 12.98
C VAL A 99 -9.30 10.26 13.35
N ALA A 100 -10.41 10.99 13.50
CA ALA A 100 -10.37 12.40 13.92
C ALA A 100 -9.87 12.56 15.37
N ALA A 101 -10.22 11.64 16.27
CA ALA A 101 -9.69 11.64 17.64
C ALA A 101 -8.18 11.41 17.67
N ILE A 102 -7.67 10.46 16.87
CA ILE A 102 -6.23 10.22 16.71
C ILE A 102 -5.58 11.48 16.16
N LEU A 103 -6.12 12.09 15.10
CA LEU A 103 -5.57 13.31 14.51
C LEU A 103 -5.48 14.47 15.52
N ARG A 104 -6.53 14.68 16.32
CA ARG A 104 -6.55 15.68 17.42
C ARG A 104 -5.48 15.43 18.49
N SER A 105 -5.09 14.17 18.69
CA SER A 105 -4.07 13.80 19.68
C SER A 105 -2.62 14.04 19.20
N LEU A 106 -2.42 14.25 17.89
CA LEU A 106 -1.10 14.44 17.33
C LEU A 106 -0.70 15.93 17.28
N PRO A 107 0.57 16.27 17.56
CA PRO A 107 1.14 17.57 17.24
C PRO A 107 0.95 17.94 15.77
N VAL A 108 0.72 19.22 15.49
CA VAL A 108 0.41 19.74 14.15
C VAL A 108 1.51 19.38 13.13
N GLU A 109 2.75 19.27 13.58
CA GLU A 109 3.92 18.96 12.74
C GLU A 109 3.85 17.56 12.13
N ILE A 110 3.22 16.60 12.82
CA ILE A 110 3.14 15.20 12.39
C ILE A 110 1.76 14.83 11.82
N GLN A 111 0.81 15.77 11.81
CA GLN A 111 -0.49 15.55 11.19
C GLN A 111 -0.31 15.34 9.65
N PRO A 112 -1.09 14.44 9.04
CA PRO A 112 -1.11 14.22 7.60
C PRO A 112 -1.64 15.44 6.86
N GLU A 113 -0.96 15.80 5.77
CA GLU A 113 -1.52 16.71 4.77
C GLU A 113 -2.58 16.01 3.90
N GLN A 114 -2.55 14.67 3.82
CA GLN A 114 -3.53 13.91 3.03
C GLN A 114 -3.96 12.61 3.70
N ILE A 115 -5.26 12.33 3.68
CA ILE A 115 -5.85 11.05 4.08
C ILE A 115 -6.54 10.44 2.85
N ILE A 116 -6.14 9.22 2.49
CA ILE A 116 -6.74 8.44 1.41
C ILE A 116 -7.52 7.29 2.04
N VAL A 117 -8.82 7.20 1.73
CA VAL A 117 -9.65 6.08 2.17
C VAL A 117 -9.70 4.99 1.10
N THR A 118 -9.58 3.73 1.50
CA THR A 118 -9.66 2.58 0.56
C THR A 118 -11.09 2.33 0.08
N ARG A 119 -12.09 2.79 0.84
CA ARG A 119 -13.51 2.62 0.53
C ARG A 119 -14.22 3.96 0.46
N GLU A 120 -14.80 4.29 -0.69
CA GLU A 120 -15.49 5.57 -0.93
C GLU A 120 -16.56 5.91 0.11
N GLY A 121 -17.24 4.91 0.65
CA GLY A 121 -18.27 5.12 1.68
C GLY A 121 -17.76 5.72 3.00
N MET A 122 -16.44 5.89 3.17
CA MET A 122 -15.81 6.59 4.29
C MET A 122 -15.63 8.10 4.04
N LEU A 123 -15.75 8.58 2.79
CA LEU A 123 -15.49 9.98 2.43
C LEU A 123 -16.40 10.94 3.20
N ASP A 124 -17.72 10.85 3.04
CA ASP A 124 -18.65 11.80 3.68
C ASP A 124 -18.50 11.82 5.22
N PRO A 125 -18.47 10.67 5.93
CA PRO A 125 -18.30 10.69 7.38
C PRO A 125 -16.96 11.30 7.80
N LEU A 126 -15.88 11.03 7.06
CA LEU A 126 -14.56 11.54 7.37
C LEU A 126 -14.46 13.06 7.15
N GLU A 127 -15.02 13.58 6.05
CA GLU A 127 -15.11 15.02 5.79
C GLU A 127 -15.85 15.76 6.92
N ILE A 128 -16.94 15.18 7.41
CA ILE A 128 -17.72 15.77 8.51
C ILE A 128 -16.91 15.82 9.81
N TYR A 129 -16.20 14.76 10.17
CA TYR A 129 -15.42 14.73 11.41
C TYR A 129 -14.14 15.56 11.36
N LEU A 130 -13.64 15.85 10.15
CA LEU A 130 -12.40 16.58 9.90
C LEU A 130 -12.61 18.04 9.49
N LEU A 131 -13.81 18.61 9.66
CA LEU A 131 -14.07 20.04 9.43
C LEU A 131 -13.13 20.97 10.22
N ASP A 132 -12.64 20.53 11.38
CA ASP A 132 -11.69 21.27 12.21
C ASP A 132 -10.24 21.24 11.65
N PHE A 133 -9.98 20.48 10.58
CA PHE A 133 -8.66 20.23 9.98
C PHE A 133 -8.61 20.68 8.52
N PRO A 134 -8.69 22.00 8.24
CA PRO A 134 -8.82 22.52 6.88
C PRO A 134 -7.60 22.27 5.97
N ASN A 135 -6.46 21.88 6.55
CA ASN A 135 -5.22 21.60 5.82
C ASN A 135 -5.06 20.12 5.46
N THR A 136 -5.95 19.25 5.91
CA THR A 136 -5.89 17.81 5.60
C THR A 136 -6.82 17.51 4.44
N LEU A 137 -6.22 17.16 3.30
CA LEU A 137 -6.95 16.76 2.11
C LEU A 137 -7.51 15.34 2.27
N ILE A 138 -8.77 15.13 1.91
CA ILE A 138 -9.41 13.81 1.92
C ILE A 138 -9.62 13.35 0.47
N ARG A 139 -9.14 12.15 0.15
CA ARG A 139 -9.24 11.56 -1.21
C ARG A 139 -9.73 10.11 -1.13
N GLY A 140 -10.44 9.69 -2.18
CA GLY A 140 -10.75 8.28 -2.41
C GLY A 140 -9.60 7.54 -3.09
N SER A 141 -9.68 6.21 -3.12
CA SER A 141 -8.83 5.36 -3.95
C SER A 141 -9.69 4.48 -4.86
N GLU A 142 -9.29 4.41 -6.12
CA GLU A 142 -9.79 3.42 -7.10
C GLU A 142 -9.09 2.06 -6.93
N LEU A 143 -8.05 2.00 -6.09
CA LEU A 143 -7.28 0.80 -5.81
C LEU A 143 -7.91 0.03 -4.64
N GLN A 144 -8.19 -1.26 -4.87
CA GLN A 144 -8.61 -2.17 -3.81
C GLN A 144 -7.40 -2.71 -3.04
N LEU A 145 -6.64 -1.83 -2.40
CA LEU A 145 -5.42 -2.19 -1.67
C LEU A 145 -5.72 -3.24 -0.59
N PRO A 146 -4.87 -4.27 -0.42
CA PRO A 146 -5.16 -5.41 0.46
C PRO A 146 -4.83 -5.12 1.94
N ILE A 147 -5.02 -3.89 2.43
CA ILE A 147 -4.63 -3.49 3.81
C ILE A 147 -5.42 -4.28 4.85
N HIS A 148 -6.67 -4.66 4.56
CA HIS A 148 -7.49 -5.52 5.41
C HIS A 148 -6.85 -6.89 5.66
N ALA A 149 -5.95 -7.36 4.79
CA ALA A 149 -5.23 -8.62 4.98
C ALA A 149 -4.25 -8.58 6.15
N CYS A 150 -3.92 -7.39 6.70
CA CYS A 150 -3.14 -7.26 7.93
C CYS A 150 -3.75 -8.05 9.10
N LEU A 151 -5.07 -8.23 9.15
CA LEU A 151 -5.72 -9.03 10.19
C LEU A 151 -5.32 -10.53 10.13
N ASN A 152 -4.89 -11.01 8.97
CA ASN A 152 -4.45 -12.39 8.78
C ASN A 152 -2.97 -12.61 9.16
N VAL A 153 -2.22 -11.53 9.44
CA VAL A 153 -0.87 -11.60 9.99
C VAL A 153 -0.98 -11.97 11.47
N GLU A 154 -0.31 -13.04 11.89
CA GLU A 154 -0.52 -13.66 13.21
C GLU A 154 -0.36 -12.68 14.37
N LYS A 155 0.71 -11.86 14.37
CA LYS A 155 0.95 -10.87 15.43
C LYS A 155 -0.16 -9.84 15.56
N ILE A 156 -0.71 -9.38 14.44
CA ILE A 156 -1.77 -8.38 14.40
C ILE A 156 -3.12 -9.03 14.76
N GLY A 157 -3.43 -10.18 14.17
CA GLY A 157 -4.65 -10.94 14.45
C GLY A 157 -4.75 -11.38 15.91
N ASP A 158 -3.63 -11.74 16.53
CA ASP A 158 -3.56 -12.07 17.95
C ASP A 158 -3.90 -10.88 18.85
N VAL A 159 -3.43 -9.67 18.53
CA VAL A 159 -3.78 -8.46 19.29
C VAL A 159 -5.28 -8.20 19.21
N VAL A 160 -5.88 -8.25 18.01
CA VAL A 160 -7.32 -8.01 17.83
C VAL A 160 -8.17 -9.06 18.55
N SER A 161 -7.80 -10.33 18.45
CA SER A 161 -8.58 -11.44 19.03
C SER A 161 -8.49 -11.52 20.56
N LYS A 162 -7.35 -11.14 21.15
CA LYS A 162 -7.12 -11.19 22.60
C LYS A 162 -7.52 -9.89 23.33
N ALA A 163 -7.79 -8.82 22.60
CA ALA A 163 -8.16 -7.53 23.19
C ALA A 163 -9.44 -7.62 24.03
N THR A 164 -9.37 -7.13 25.27
CA THR A 164 -10.50 -7.05 26.22
C THR A 164 -11.21 -5.69 26.19
N GLU A 165 -10.61 -4.71 25.51
CA GLU A 165 -11.13 -3.36 25.35
C GLU A 165 -10.65 -2.75 24.03
N SER A 166 -11.23 -1.60 23.64
CA SER A 166 -10.79 -0.87 22.45
C SER A 166 -9.45 -0.20 22.73
N LEU A 167 -8.44 -0.51 21.93
CA LEU A 167 -7.07 -0.02 22.11
C LEU A 167 -6.46 0.41 20.78
N VAL A 168 -5.36 1.15 20.86
CA VAL A 168 -4.51 1.51 19.72
C VAL A 168 -3.16 0.82 19.90
N ASP A 169 -2.66 0.19 18.85
CA ASP A 169 -1.33 -0.42 18.82
C ASP A 169 -0.58 -0.03 17.54
N PHE A 170 0.75 -0.12 17.57
CA PHE A 170 1.61 0.34 16.48
C PHE A 170 2.54 -0.76 15.98
N PHE A 171 2.65 -0.86 14.67
CA PHE A 171 3.51 -1.83 13.99
C PHE A 171 4.37 -1.10 12.95
N ASN A 172 5.60 -1.56 12.76
CA ASN A 172 6.40 -1.17 11.60
C ASN A 172 6.31 -2.29 10.56
N MET A 173 5.50 -2.08 9.53
CA MET A 173 5.23 -3.08 8.48
C MET A 173 6.39 -3.28 7.52
N TYR A 174 7.44 -2.45 7.60
CA TYR A 174 8.64 -2.60 6.78
C TYR A 174 9.80 -3.23 7.52
N ASP A 175 9.69 -3.46 8.83
CA ASP A 175 10.81 -3.92 9.66
C ASP A 175 12.08 -3.08 9.38
N ASP A 176 13.09 -3.66 8.73
CA ASP A 176 14.36 -3.06 8.34
C ASP A 176 14.50 -2.76 6.84
N TRP A 177 13.46 -2.96 6.03
CA TRP A 177 13.56 -2.85 4.56
C TRP A 177 14.02 -1.47 4.07
N LEU A 178 13.72 -0.40 4.81
CA LEU A 178 14.14 0.96 4.44
C LEU A 178 15.65 1.17 4.55
N GLU A 179 16.41 0.23 5.10
CA GLU A 179 17.87 0.25 5.10
C GLU A 179 18.46 -0.10 3.72
N SER A 180 17.79 -0.97 2.93
CA SER A 180 18.29 -1.43 1.63
C SER A 180 17.41 -1.03 0.43
N VAL A 181 16.13 -0.71 0.63
CA VAL A 181 15.20 -0.36 -0.46
C VAL A 181 14.45 0.95 -0.23
N SER A 182 14.00 1.57 -1.33
CA SER A 182 13.20 2.80 -1.27
C SER A 182 11.84 2.58 -0.60
N PRO A 183 11.20 3.63 -0.04
CA PRO A 183 9.84 3.54 0.48
C PRO A 183 8.80 3.00 -0.52
N TYR A 184 8.93 3.35 -1.81
CA TYR A 184 8.04 2.85 -2.85
C TYR A 184 8.21 1.35 -3.06
N THR A 185 9.45 0.87 -3.06
CA THR A 185 9.79 -0.56 -3.18
C THR A 185 9.29 -1.34 -1.96
N ALA A 186 9.54 -0.83 -0.74
CA ALA A 186 9.05 -1.42 0.49
C ALA A 186 7.51 -1.49 0.54
N PHE A 187 6.82 -0.43 0.09
CA PHE A 187 5.37 -0.43 -0.04
C PHE A 187 4.87 -1.45 -1.05
N SER A 188 5.50 -1.52 -2.23
CA SER A 188 5.14 -2.49 -3.27
C SER A 188 5.31 -3.94 -2.76
N ARG A 189 6.40 -4.22 -2.04
CA ARG A 189 6.64 -5.51 -1.37
C ARG A 189 5.53 -5.82 -0.35
N LEU A 190 5.18 -4.86 0.50
CA LEU A 190 4.10 -5.03 1.48
C LEU A 190 2.77 -5.33 0.81
N VAL A 191 2.38 -4.56 -0.22
CA VAL A 191 1.14 -4.78 -0.97
C VAL A 191 1.12 -6.15 -1.62
N LEU A 192 2.24 -6.60 -2.19
CA LEU A 192 2.38 -7.92 -2.77
C LEU A 192 2.14 -9.03 -1.73
N ILE A 193 2.81 -8.93 -0.58
CA ILE A 193 2.65 -9.90 0.52
C ILE A 193 1.21 -9.93 1.01
N LEU A 194 0.62 -8.76 1.30
CA LEU A 194 -0.75 -8.68 1.79
C LEU A 194 -1.76 -9.16 0.73
N ARG A 195 -1.53 -8.92 -0.56
CA ARG A 195 -2.35 -9.46 -1.64
C ARG A 195 -2.28 -10.98 -1.69
N ALA A 196 -1.08 -11.55 -1.59
CA ALA A 196 -0.89 -12.99 -1.56
C ALA A 196 -1.62 -13.62 -0.36
N ILE A 197 -1.48 -13.04 0.83
CA ILE A 197 -2.21 -13.47 2.04
C ILE A 197 -3.72 -13.36 1.86
N HIS A 198 -4.21 -12.33 1.17
CA HIS A 198 -5.63 -12.18 0.87
C HIS A 198 -6.14 -13.24 -0.11
N VAL A 199 -5.33 -13.61 -1.10
CA VAL A 199 -5.66 -14.62 -2.11
C VAL A 199 -5.67 -16.03 -1.52
N ASP A 200 -4.57 -16.43 -0.88
CA ASP A 200 -4.40 -17.76 -0.29
C ASP A 200 -3.43 -17.67 0.89
N LYS A 201 -3.98 -17.55 2.09
CA LYS A 201 -3.23 -17.38 3.34
C LYS A 201 -2.23 -18.52 3.56
N ASP A 202 -2.64 -19.76 3.31
CA ASP A 202 -1.84 -20.94 3.63
C ASP A 202 -0.66 -21.05 2.67
N LYS A 203 -0.88 -20.89 1.36
CA LYS A 203 0.22 -20.90 0.39
C LYS A 203 1.15 -19.69 0.55
N ALA A 204 0.62 -18.50 0.84
CA ALA A 204 1.45 -17.33 1.12
C ALA A 204 2.35 -17.57 2.35
N LYS A 205 1.81 -18.21 3.40
CA LYS A 205 2.60 -18.59 4.56
C LYS A 205 3.71 -19.59 4.20
N MET A 206 3.43 -20.61 3.38
CA MET A 206 4.46 -21.55 2.92
C MET A 206 5.58 -20.88 2.12
N VAL A 207 5.28 -19.82 1.35
CA VAL A 207 6.29 -19.05 0.61
C VAL A 207 7.14 -18.19 1.55
N LEU A 208 6.52 -17.59 2.57
CA LEU A 208 7.22 -16.74 3.55
C LEU A 208 8.00 -17.55 4.60
N GLU A 209 7.55 -18.74 4.95
CA GLU A 209 8.15 -19.57 5.99
C GLU A 209 8.57 -20.93 5.39
N PRO A 210 9.70 -21.00 4.67
CA PRO A 210 10.17 -22.26 4.10
C PRO A 210 10.49 -23.29 5.20
N GLU A 211 10.05 -24.53 5.00
CA GLU A 211 10.14 -25.63 5.99
C GLU A 211 11.58 -26.04 6.33
N ASP A 212 12.57 -25.59 5.57
CA ASP A 212 13.98 -25.92 5.77
C ASP A 212 14.60 -25.22 7.01
N GLY A 213 13.87 -24.30 7.64
CA GLY A 213 14.32 -23.57 8.83
C GLY A 213 15.53 -22.69 8.57
N SER A 214 15.83 -22.41 7.29
CA SER A 214 16.99 -21.63 6.87
C SER A 214 16.89 -20.15 7.27
N VAL A 215 15.67 -19.68 7.54
CA VAL A 215 15.39 -18.28 7.87
C VAL A 215 14.78 -18.19 9.26
N VAL A 216 15.48 -17.46 10.14
CA VAL A 216 15.01 -17.17 11.50
C VAL A 216 14.42 -15.77 11.50
N THR A 217 13.16 -15.66 11.93
CA THR A 217 12.50 -14.37 12.14
C THR A 217 12.84 -13.84 13.52
N ASP A 218 13.36 -12.61 13.62
CA ASP A 218 13.50 -11.93 14.91
C ASP A 218 12.11 -11.81 15.57
N PRO A 219 11.94 -12.16 16.86
CA PRO A 219 10.66 -12.05 17.55
C PRO A 219 9.99 -10.66 17.50
N ARG A 220 10.77 -9.59 17.24
CA ARG A 220 10.27 -8.21 17.10
C ARG A 220 9.83 -7.86 15.68
N ARG A 221 10.32 -8.58 14.66
CA ARG A 221 10.01 -8.32 13.25
C ARG A 221 8.72 -8.99 12.82
N ILE A 222 7.96 -8.36 11.94
CA ILE A 222 6.72 -8.95 11.42
C ILE A 222 7.04 -10.01 10.39
N TRP A 223 8.03 -9.75 9.54
CA TRP A 223 8.38 -10.57 8.40
C TRP A 223 9.69 -11.35 8.64
N PRO A 224 9.87 -12.50 7.98
CA PRO A 224 11.12 -13.24 7.99
C PRO A 224 12.29 -12.40 7.48
N SER A 225 13.46 -12.61 8.07
CA SER A 225 14.68 -11.85 7.76
C SER A 225 15.41 -12.46 6.57
N PHE A 226 14.91 -12.18 5.38
CA PHE A 226 15.52 -12.57 4.10
C PHE A 226 16.62 -11.60 3.68
N THR A 227 17.63 -12.11 2.97
CA THR A 227 18.56 -11.28 2.18
C THR A 227 17.85 -10.73 0.93
N ASP A 228 18.43 -9.72 0.26
CA ASP A 228 17.81 -9.13 -0.95
C ASP A 228 17.62 -10.18 -2.08
N ASP A 229 18.56 -11.11 -2.26
CA ASP A 229 18.43 -12.23 -3.19
C ASP A 229 17.30 -13.20 -2.83
N GLN A 230 17.09 -13.44 -1.53
CA GLN A 230 15.99 -14.27 -1.05
C GLN A 230 14.65 -13.54 -1.24
N TRP A 231 14.59 -12.24 -0.93
CA TRP A 231 13.42 -11.40 -1.18
C TRP A 231 13.01 -11.44 -2.65
N MET A 232 13.96 -11.36 -3.58
CA MET A 232 13.66 -11.46 -5.01
C MET A 232 12.94 -12.78 -5.36
N ARG A 233 13.40 -13.92 -4.82
CA ARG A 233 12.77 -15.22 -5.06
C ARG A 233 11.39 -15.33 -4.42
N VAL A 234 11.25 -14.80 -3.21
CA VAL A 234 9.97 -14.75 -2.48
C VAL A 234 8.96 -13.90 -3.23
N GLU A 235 9.35 -12.70 -3.67
CA GLU A 235 8.48 -11.79 -4.43
C GLU A 235 8.00 -12.45 -5.73
N LEU A 236 8.89 -13.12 -6.48
CA LEU A 236 8.49 -13.87 -7.68
C LEU A 236 7.47 -14.98 -7.37
N ALA A 237 7.69 -15.75 -6.30
CA ALA A 237 6.76 -16.80 -5.89
C ALA A 237 5.39 -16.24 -5.45
N LEU A 238 5.35 -15.08 -4.78
CA LEU A 238 4.11 -14.41 -4.40
C LEU A 238 3.37 -13.84 -5.63
N ILE A 239 4.09 -13.30 -6.62
CA ILE A 239 3.50 -12.86 -7.89
C ILE A 239 2.87 -14.05 -8.61
N ASP A 240 3.58 -15.17 -8.73
CA ASP A 240 3.07 -16.38 -9.39
C ASP A 240 1.81 -16.93 -8.70
N LEU A 241 1.76 -16.89 -7.37
CA LEU A 241 0.58 -17.26 -6.59
C LEU A 241 -0.64 -16.39 -6.97
N ILE A 242 -0.47 -15.07 -6.94
CA ILE A 242 -1.55 -14.11 -7.21
C ILE A 242 -2.04 -14.24 -8.65
N LEU A 243 -1.12 -14.32 -9.61
CA LEU A 243 -1.46 -14.41 -11.02
C LEU A 243 -2.12 -15.74 -11.39
N SER A 244 -1.71 -16.85 -10.75
CA SER A 244 -2.34 -18.15 -10.95
C SER A 244 -3.80 -18.15 -10.49
N ASP A 245 -4.07 -17.57 -9.32
CA ASP A 245 -5.45 -17.42 -8.81
C ASP A 245 -6.29 -16.50 -9.71
N TYR A 246 -5.73 -15.37 -10.16
CA TYR A 246 -6.41 -14.48 -11.09
C TYR A 246 -6.75 -15.17 -12.42
N ALA A 247 -5.76 -15.86 -13.00
CA ALA A 247 -5.89 -16.62 -14.25
C ALA A 247 -6.99 -17.69 -14.17
N GLU A 248 -7.06 -18.43 -13.06
CA GLU A 248 -8.10 -19.43 -12.81
C GLU A 248 -9.49 -18.78 -12.70
N LYS A 249 -9.62 -17.72 -11.90
CA LYS A 249 -10.90 -17.02 -11.68
C LYS A 249 -11.44 -16.33 -12.93
N LYS A 250 -10.55 -15.79 -13.77
CA LYS A 250 -10.93 -15.05 -14.99
C LYS A 250 -10.84 -15.90 -16.25
N ASN A 251 -10.37 -17.14 -16.16
CA ASN A 251 -10.16 -18.06 -17.28
C ASN A 251 -9.27 -17.43 -18.38
N VAL A 252 -8.18 -16.78 -17.96
CA VAL A 252 -7.16 -16.15 -18.83
C VAL A 252 -5.82 -16.84 -18.56
N LYS A 253 -4.92 -16.89 -19.54
CA LYS A 253 -3.58 -17.46 -19.33
C LYS A 253 -2.64 -16.41 -18.74
N VAL A 254 -1.84 -16.79 -17.75
CA VAL A 254 -0.89 -15.88 -17.07
C VAL A 254 0.04 -15.18 -18.08
N TRP A 255 0.58 -15.89 -19.06
CA TRP A 255 1.51 -15.33 -20.05
C TRP A 255 0.87 -14.38 -21.08
N GLU A 256 -0.45 -14.19 -21.06
CA GLU A 256 -1.16 -13.23 -21.91
C GLU A 256 -1.24 -11.83 -21.27
N LEU A 257 -0.93 -11.73 -19.97
CA LEU A 257 -0.97 -10.47 -19.23
C LEU A 257 0.25 -9.57 -19.52
N THR A 258 0.02 -8.26 -19.57
CA THR A 258 1.04 -7.21 -19.69
C THR A 258 1.58 -6.79 -18.32
N LEU A 259 2.71 -6.06 -18.30
CA LEU A 259 3.25 -5.51 -17.05
C LEU A 259 2.28 -4.56 -16.33
N SER A 260 1.55 -3.73 -17.08
CA SER A 260 0.54 -2.85 -16.50
C SER A 260 -0.58 -3.67 -15.87
N GLU A 261 -1.09 -4.68 -16.57
CA GLU A 261 -2.17 -5.54 -16.05
C GLU A 261 -1.72 -6.31 -14.80
N ILE A 262 -0.47 -6.80 -14.75
CA ILE A 262 0.06 -7.43 -13.53
C ILE A 262 0.06 -6.44 -12.37
N ASN A 263 0.58 -5.23 -12.59
CA ASN A 263 0.62 -4.21 -11.56
C ASN A 263 -0.80 -3.88 -11.08
N ASP A 264 -1.73 -3.67 -12.02
CA ASP A 264 -3.15 -3.42 -11.76
C ASP A 264 -3.79 -4.56 -10.95
N ILE A 265 -3.48 -5.83 -11.27
CA ILE A 265 -3.93 -7.00 -10.49
C ILE A 265 -3.41 -6.95 -9.05
N ILE A 266 -2.11 -6.68 -8.87
CA ILE A 266 -1.47 -6.66 -7.54
C ILE A 266 -2.03 -5.54 -6.68
N VAL A 267 -2.11 -4.31 -7.22
CA VAL A 267 -2.62 -3.14 -6.48
C VAL A 267 -4.16 -3.13 -6.39
N GLY A 268 -4.84 -3.95 -7.19
CA GLY A 268 -6.30 -4.09 -7.19
C GLY A 268 -7.02 -2.97 -7.94
N ALA A 269 -6.45 -2.51 -9.05
CA ALA A 269 -7.09 -1.59 -9.98
C ALA A 269 -8.01 -2.33 -10.96
N GLU A 270 -8.96 -1.60 -11.56
CA GLU A 270 -9.76 -2.14 -12.66
C GLU A 270 -8.89 -2.33 -13.91
N ILE A 271 -8.90 -3.54 -14.45
CA ILE A 271 -8.11 -3.87 -15.63
C ILE A 271 -8.86 -3.41 -16.87
N THR A 272 -8.30 -2.42 -17.56
CA THR A 272 -8.74 -2.06 -18.91
C THR A 272 -7.92 -2.87 -19.91
N PRO A 273 -8.53 -3.77 -20.71
CA PRO A 273 -7.78 -4.62 -21.62
C PRO A 273 -7.02 -3.77 -22.65
N THR A 274 -5.70 -3.76 -22.59
CA THR A 274 -4.85 -3.10 -23.58
C THR A 274 -4.38 -4.16 -24.59
N SER A 275 -4.64 -3.96 -25.88
CA SER A 275 -4.52 -4.99 -26.93
C SER A 275 -3.09 -5.43 -27.32
N LEU A 276 -2.08 -5.17 -26.50
CA LEU A 276 -0.66 -5.43 -26.81
C LEU A 276 0.05 -6.15 -25.65
N ALA A 277 -0.03 -7.48 -25.63
CA ALA A 277 0.67 -8.35 -24.69
C ALA A 277 2.19 -8.32 -24.92
N PHE A 278 2.99 -7.89 -23.92
CA PHE A 278 4.44 -8.05 -23.89
C PHE A 278 4.87 -9.04 -22.81
N ARG A 279 5.79 -9.93 -23.18
CA ARG A 279 6.15 -11.17 -22.47
C ARG A 279 6.98 -10.90 -21.21
N PHE A 280 6.54 -11.47 -20.08
CA PHE A 280 7.15 -11.45 -18.75
C PHE A 280 8.67 -11.63 -18.71
N ALA A 281 9.23 -12.54 -19.49
CA ALA A 281 10.68 -12.79 -19.47
C ALA A 281 11.50 -11.64 -20.06
N ALA A 282 11.01 -10.97 -21.11
CA ALA A 282 11.76 -9.94 -21.82
C ALA A 282 11.71 -8.58 -21.10
N VAL A 283 10.60 -8.28 -20.42
CA VAL A 283 10.38 -7.00 -19.73
C VAL A 283 11.06 -7.00 -18.37
N TYR A 284 11.00 -8.09 -17.61
CA TYR A 284 11.75 -8.20 -16.36
C TYR A 284 13.27 -8.14 -16.60
N THR A 285 13.75 -8.78 -17.66
CA THR A 285 15.15 -8.59 -18.09
C THR A 285 15.43 -7.14 -18.52
N ALA A 286 14.46 -6.46 -19.13
CA ALA A 286 14.62 -5.07 -19.55
C ALA A 286 14.66 -4.10 -18.36
N SER A 287 13.83 -4.31 -17.33
CA SER A 287 13.86 -3.49 -16.11
C SER A 287 15.12 -3.74 -15.29
N ILE A 288 15.57 -4.99 -15.19
CA ILE A 288 16.88 -5.30 -14.59
C ILE A 288 18.00 -4.64 -15.40
N LEU A 289 17.95 -4.72 -16.74
CA LEU A 289 18.91 -4.04 -17.60
C LEU A 289 18.84 -2.52 -17.44
N GLU A 290 17.67 -1.93 -17.25
CA GLU A 290 17.50 -0.49 -17.03
C GLU A 290 18.11 -0.04 -15.69
N CYS A 291 17.85 -0.78 -14.60
CA CYS A 291 18.48 -0.52 -13.31
C CYS A 291 20.01 -0.69 -13.36
N LEU A 292 20.50 -1.79 -13.95
CA LEU A 292 21.94 -2.02 -14.12
C LEU A 292 22.60 -0.96 -15.01
N THR A 293 21.94 -0.55 -16.10
CA THR A 293 22.49 0.48 -16.99
C THR A 293 22.51 1.85 -16.33
N ALA A 294 21.52 2.20 -15.51
CA ALA A 294 21.52 3.45 -14.74
C ALA A 294 22.68 3.50 -13.74
N GLU A 295 22.91 2.41 -13.01
CA GLU A 295 23.99 2.29 -12.02
C GLU A 295 25.39 2.33 -12.67
N VAL A 296 25.58 1.59 -13.78
CA VAL A 296 26.82 1.64 -14.58
C VAL A 296 27.07 3.05 -15.14
N VAL A 297 26.03 3.75 -15.60
CA VAL A 297 26.17 5.13 -16.09
C VAL A 297 26.50 6.10 -14.97
N GLU A 298 25.94 5.92 -13.78
CA GLU A 298 26.24 6.71 -12.59
C GLU A 298 27.72 6.57 -12.17
N LEU A 299 28.22 5.33 -12.10
CA LEU A 299 29.64 5.04 -11.83
C LEU A 299 30.55 5.67 -12.89
N ALA A 300 30.25 5.45 -14.17
CA ALA A 300 31.05 6.01 -15.26
C ALA A 300 31.06 7.55 -15.28
N ARG A 301 29.94 8.18 -14.87
CA ARG A 301 29.79 9.62 -14.73
C ARG A 301 30.62 10.16 -13.56
N ASN A 302 30.66 9.46 -12.44
CA ASN A 302 31.49 9.83 -11.28
C ASN A 302 32.98 9.81 -11.65
N ALA A 303 33.47 8.70 -12.22
CA ALA A 303 34.83 8.58 -12.73
C ALA A 303 35.20 9.67 -13.77
N SER A 304 34.27 10.00 -14.68
CA SER A 304 34.47 11.06 -15.67
C SER A 304 34.59 12.46 -15.04
N LYS A 305 33.87 12.73 -13.95
CA LYS A 305 33.94 13.99 -13.20
C LYS A 305 35.29 14.12 -12.50
N GLU A 306 35.78 13.06 -11.88
CA GLU A 306 37.08 13.05 -11.19
C GLU A 306 38.24 13.31 -12.16
N LEU A 307 38.19 12.67 -13.33
CA LEU A 307 39.17 12.86 -14.39
C LEU A 307 39.00 14.17 -15.18
N LYS A 308 38.01 15.01 -14.82
CA LYS A 308 37.69 16.32 -15.44
C LYS A 308 37.50 16.24 -16.97
N VAL A 309 36.99 15.13 -17.46
CA VAL A 309 36.75 14.90 -18.89
C VAL A 309 35.26 14.96 -19.19
N LYS A 310 34.89 15.61 -20.29
CA LYS A 310 33.49 15.78 -20.72
C LYS A 310 32.88 14.53 -21.36
N ARG A 311 33.71 13.53 -21.72
CA ARG A 311 33.28 12.36 -22.47
C ARG A 311 33.52 11.10 -21.65
N ILE A 312 32.45 10.34 -21.40
CA ILE A 312 32.53 9.01 -20.78
C ILE A 312 33.18 8.04 -21.79
N THR A 313 34.21 7.32 -21.36
CA THR A 313 34.86 6.27 -22.16
C THR A 313 34.91 4.96 -21.36
N PRO A 314 35.00 3.78 -22.02
CA PRO A 314 35.03 2.48 -21.32
C PRO A 314 36.14 2.35 -20.25
N ARG A 315 37.21 3.14 -20.35
CA ARG A 315 38.29 3.18 -19.36
C ARG A 315 37.85 3.74 -18.00
N HIS A 316 36.83 4.60 -17.96
CA HIS A 316 36.35 5.16 -16.70
C HIS A 316 35.70 4.08 -15.82
N LEU A 317 34.92 3.18 -16.44
CA LEU A 317 34.37 2.01 -15.76
C LEU A 317 35.46 1.08 -15.27
N GLN A 318 36.48 0.81 -16.08
CA GLN A 318 37.60 -0.05 -15.68
C GLN A 318 38.39 0.53 -14.49
N VAL A 319 38.56 1.85 -14.44
CA VAL A 319 39.27 2.51 -13.33
C VAL A 319 38.45 2.45 -12.04
N GLU A 320 37.15 2.71 -12.12
CA GLU A 320 36.27 2.67 -10.93
C GLU A 320 36.15 1.26 -10.37
N ILE A 321 35.92 0.25 -11.23
CA ILE A 321 35.82 -1.16 -10.82
C ILE A 321 37.15 -1.69 -10.27
N SER A 322 38.30 -1.22 -10.77
CA SER A 322 39.61 -1.64 -10.26
C SER A 322 40.00 -0.95 -8.95
N GLY A 323 39.30 0.12 -8.57
CA GLY A 323 39.51 0.87 -7.33
C GLY A 323 38.49 0.56 -6.23
N ASP A 324 37.47 -0.23 -6.54
CA ASP A 324 36.43 -0.66 -5.62
C ASP A 324 36.92 -1.91 -4.85
N GLU A 325 36.99 -1.83 -3.53
CA GLU A 325 37.44 -2.95 -2.67
C GLU A 325 36.29 -3.94 -2.36
N GLU A 326 35.05 -3.62 -2.73
CA GLU A 326 33.87 -4.45 -2.48
C GLU A 326 33.42 -5.31 -3.69
N LEU A 327 34.04 -5.14 -4.86
CA LEU A 327 33.79 -5.91 -6.10
C LEU A 327 34.88 -6.97 -6.40
#